data_AF-A0A2R6L9W7-F1
#
_entry.id   AF-A0A2R6L9W7-F1
#
_cell.length_a   1.000
_cell.length_b   1.000
_cell.length_c   1.000
_cell.angle_alpha   90.00
_cell.angle_beta   90.00
_cell.angle_gamma   90.00
#
_symmetry.space_group_name_H-M   'P 1'
#
loop_
_entity.id
_entity.type
_entity.pdbx_description
1 polymer ?
#
loop_
_entity_poly.entity_id
_entity_poly.type
_entity_poly.pdbx_seq_one_letter_code
_entity_poly.pdbx_strand_id
1 'polypeptide(L)' 'KNGKQVTAFCPGDGAISFIDEHDEVTIAGIGGAKGRAMGDLSGVNYKVEKVNGVSLIELVRGNAEKPVR' A
#
# COMPACT_ATOMS: atom_id res chain seq x y z
N LYS A 1 14.38 -10.12 -3.17
CA LYS A 1 13.51 -9.08 -3.79
C LYS A 1 14.36 -8.29 -4.80
N ASN A 2 13.84 -7.97 -5.98
CA ASN A 2 14.62 -7.75 -7.22
C ASN A 2 15.08 -6.30 -7.49
N GLY A 3 15.13 -5.40 -6.50
CA GLY A 3 15.58 -4.01 -6.66
C GLY A 3 14.79 -3.14 -7.66
N LYS A 4 13.67 -3.65 -8.20
CA LYS A 4 12.83 -2.94 -9.16
C LYS A 4 11.95 -1.92 -8.44
N GLN A 5 11.93 -0.70 -8.96
CA GLN A 5 10.96 0.31 -8.56
C GLN A 5 9.60 -0.02 -9.17
N VAL A 6 8.55 0.06 -8.37
CA VAL A 6 7.17 -0.21 -8.76
C VAL A 6 6.23 0.82 -8.17
N THR A 7 5.16 1.13 -8.88
CA THR A 7 4.09 2.01 -8.39
C THR A 7 3.03 1.18 -7.67
N ALA A 8 2.65 1.60 -6.47
CA ALA A 8 1.60 0.97 -5.67
C ALA A 8 0.53 1.99 -5.28
N PHE A 9 -0.72 1.54 -5.26
CA PHE A 9 -1.87 2.30 -4.81
C PHE A 9 -2.04 2.17 -3.29
N CYS A 10 -2.36 3.26 -2.60
CA CYS A 10 -2.66 3.26 -1.16
C CYS A 10 -4.19 3.25 -0.95
N PRO A 11 -4.79 2.10 -0.58
CA PRO A 11 -6.22 2.03 -0.35
C PRO A 11 -6.60 2.64 1.00
N GLY A 12 -7.58 3.55 1.00
CA GLY A 12 -8.14 4.20 2.19
C GLY A 12 -8.06 5.72 2.11
N ASP A 13 -9.01 6.40 2.74
CA ASP A 13 -8.99 7.87 2.84
C ASP A 13 -7.83 8.32 3.74
N GLY A 14 -7.04 9.28 3.29
CA GLY A 14 -5.87 9.76 4.04
C GLY A 14 -4.75 8.73 4.25
N ALA A 15 -4.80 7.56 3.61
CA ALA A 15 -3.84 6.47 3.86
C ALA A 15 -2.38 6.85 3.58
N ILE A 16 -2.16 7.80 2.67
CA ILE A 16 -0.83 8.31 2.32
C ILE A 16 -0.15 9.03 3.50
N SER A 17 -0.91 9.62 4.42
CA SER A 17 -0.37 10.34 5.58
C SER A 17 0.26 9.42 6.63
N PHE A 18 0.03 8.11 6.54
CA PHE A 18 0.60 7.12 7.46
C PHE A 18 1.92 6.51 6.96
N ILE A 19 2.35 6.85 5.74
CA ILE A 19 3.53 6.28 5.08
C ILE A 19 4.61 7.34 4.97
N ASP A 20 5.80 7.02 5.47
CA ASP A 20 7.02 7.83 5.39
C ASP A 20 8.00 7.28 4.34
N GLU A 21 8.92 8.12 3.85
CA GLU A 21 9.86 7.78 2.76
C GLU A 21 10.78 6.58 3.07
N HIS A 22 10.98 6.26 4.34
CA HIS A 22 11.87 5.19 4.80
C HIS A 22 11.15 3.98 5.39
N ASP A 23 9.81 3.91 5.27
CA ASP A 23 9.05 2.79 5.80
C ASP A 23 9.18 1.52 4.95
N GLU A 24 9.07 0.38 5.63
CA GLU A 24 8.92 -0.91 4.99
C GLU A 24 7.45 -1.18 4.67
N VAL A 25 7.10 -1.11 3.39
CA VAL A 25 5.75 -1.41 2.89
C VAL A 25 5.66 -2.81 2.26
N THR A 26 4.57 -3.50 2.57
CA THR A 26 4.20 -4.76 1.91
C THR A 26 3.18 -4.47 0.82
N ILE A 27 3.51 -4.85 -0.41
CA ILE A 27 2.65 -4.67 -1.58
C ILE A 27 2.00 -6.00 -1.99
N ALA A 28 0.75 -5.91 -2.43
CA ALA A 28 0.00 -7.01 -3.02
C ALA A 28 -0.50 -6.60 -4.41
N GLY A 29 -0.92 -7.57 -5.23
CA GLY A 29 -1.57 -7.27 -6.50
C GLY A 29 -2.87 -6.48 -6.27
N ILE A 30 -3.14 -5.47 -7.11
CA ILE A 30 -4.35 -4.65 -6.98
C ILE A 30 -5.63 -5.44 -7.30
N GLY A 31 -5.50 -6.55 -8.04
CA GLY A 31 -6.61 -7.46 -8.36
C GLY A 31 -7.29 -7.18 -9.71
N GLY A 32 -6.68 -6.40 -10.60
CA GLY A 32 -7.21 -6.19 -11.95
C GLY A 32 -7.07 -7.42 -12.86
N ALA A 33 -7.81 -7.40 -13.96
CA ALA A 33 -7.87 -8.52 -14.91
C ALA A 33 -6.47 -8.91 -15.41
N LYS A 34 -6.10 -10.18 -15.22
CA LYS A 34 -4.76 -10.72 -15.56
C LYS A 34 -3.59 -9.97 -14.88
N GLY A 35 -3.78 -9.47 -13.65
CA GLY A 35 -2.73 -8.78 -12.89
C GLY A 35 -2.41 -7.39 -13.39
N ARG A 36 -3.33 -6.77 -14.13
CA ARG A 36 -3.24 -5.40 -14.62
C ARG A 36 -3.86 -4.41 -13.64
N ALA A 37 -3.76 -3.13 -13.99
CA ALA A 37 -4.53 -2.03 -13.44
C ALA A 37 -5.99 -2.40 -13.20
N MET A 38 -6.51 -1.99 -12.04
CA MET A 38 -7.90 -2.14 -11.67
C MET A 38 -8.65 -0.82 -11.88
N GLY A 39 -9.74 -0.86 -12.63
CA GLY A 39 -10.60 0.30 -12.88
C GLY A 39 -9.92 1.38 -13.74
N ASP A 40 -9.99 2.61 -13.25
CA ASP A 40 -9.47 3.84 -13.83
C ASP A 40 -7.98 4.09 -13.53
N LEU A 41 -7.37 3.29 -12.65
CA LEU A 41 -5.97 3.42 -12.24
C LEU A 41 -4.99 2.88 -13.29
N SER A 42 -4.79 3.62 -14.38
CA SER A 42 -3.82 3.23 -15.42
C SER A 42 -2.38 3.18 -14.88
N GLY A 43 -1.67 2.08 -15.14
CA GLY A 43 -0.24 1.94 -14.79
C GLY A 43 0.03 1.47 -13.35
N VAL A 44 -1.00 1.30 -12.51
CA VAL A 44 -0.84 0.86 -11.12
C VAL A 44 -1.32 -0.58 -10.97
N ASN A 45 -0.38 -1.52 -10.83
CA ASN A 45 -0.69 -2.96 -10.75
C ASN A 45 -0.66 -3.51 -9.31
N TYR A 46 -0.17 -2.70 -8.36
CA TYR A 46 0.02 -3.09 -6.97
C TYR A 46 -0.77 -2.19 -6.03
N LYS A 47 -1.09 -2.70 -4.85
CA LYS A 47 -1.64 -1.93 -3.73
C LYS A 47 -0.81 -2.17 -2.48
N VAL A 48 -0.77 -1.19 -1.58
CA VAL A 48 -0.17 -1.32 -0.25
C VAL A 48 -1.12 -2.09 0.66
N GLU A 49 -0.62 -3.12 1.34
CA GLU A 49 -1.38 -3.92 2.30
C GLU A 49 -0.97 -3.61 3.74
N LYS A 50 0.35 -3.49 3.99
CA LYS A 50 0.91 -3.25 5.32
C LYS A 50 2.04 -2.22 5.29
N VAL A 51 2.19 -1.49 6.37
CA VAL A 51 3.25 -0.51 6.62
C VAL A 51 3.91 -0.88 7.96
N ASN A 52 5.22 -1.14 7.96
CA ASN A 52 5.99 -1.58 9.14
C ASN A 52 5.36 -2.77 9.89
N GLY A 53 4.72 -3.68 9.16
CA GLY A 53 4.07 -4.87 9.71
C GLY A 53 2.63 -4.68 10.18
N VAL A 54 2.10 -3.46 10.21
CA VAL A 54 0.71 -3.14 10.56
C VAL A 54 -0.15 -2.99 9.31
N SER A 55 -1.39 -3.47 9.34
CA SER A 55 -2.31 -3.37 8.19
C SER A 55 -2.71 -1.92 7.93
N LEU A 56 -2.58 -1.45 6.68
CA LEU A 56 -2.93 -0.07 6.31
C LEU A 56 -4.41 0.25 6.60
N ILE A 57 -5.30 -0.73 6.39
CA ILE A 57 -6.73 -0.59 6.69
C ILE A 57 -6.98 -0.34 8.18
N GLU A 58 -6.20 -0.95 9.06
CA GLU A 58 -6.34 -0.77 10.51
C GLU A 58 -5.83 0.60 10.96
N LEU A 59 -4.74 1.09 10.34
CA LEU A 59 -4.23 2.44 10.53
C LEU A 59 -5.26 3.49 10.10
N VAL A 60 -5.83 3.34 8.89
CA VAL A 60 -6.85 4.26 8.36
C VAL A 60 -8.11 4.26 9.21
N ARG A 61 -8.51 3.11 9.77
CA ARG A 61 -9.66 3.01 10.68
C ARG A 61 -9.37 3.52 12.09
N GLY A 62 -8.10 3.78 12.44
CA GLY A 62 -7.69 4.16 13.79
C GLY A 62 -7.71 3.02 14.81
N ASN A 63 -7.79 1.76 14.35
CA ASN A 63 -7.81 0.58 15.23
C ASN A 63 -6.41 0.15 15.67
N ALA A 64 -5.39 0.55 14.90
CA ALA A 64 -3.99 0.29 15.18
C ALA A 64 -3.18 1.57 15.02
N GLU A 65 -2.10 1.67 15.76
CA GLU A 65 -1.13 2.75 15.63
C GLU A 65 0.15 2.22 14.99
N LYS A 66 0.83 3.09 14.25
CA LYS A 66 2.10 2.76 13.64
C LYS A 66 3.14 2.60 14.76
N PRO A 67 3.85 1.46 14.85
CA PRO A 67 4.95 1.33 15.77
C PRO A 67 6.05 2.31 15.34
N VAL A 68 6.23 3.37 16.13
CA VAL A 68 7.34 4.31 15.97
C VAL A 68 8.59 3.59 16.46
N ARG A 69 9.59 3.45 15.59
CA ARG A 69 10.92 2.95 15.94
C ARG A 69 11.93 4.08 15.94
#